data_AF-A0A938GIW6-F1
#
_entry.id   AF-A0A938GIW6-F1
#
_cell.length_a   1.000
_cell.length_b   1.000
_cell.length_c   1.000
_cell.angle_alpha   90.00
_cell.angle_beta   90.00
_cell.angle_gamma   90.00
#
_symmetry.space_group_name_H-M   'P 1'
#
loop_
_entity.id
_entity.type
_entity.pdbx_description
1 polymer ?
#
loop_
_entity_poly.entity_id
_entity_poly.type
_entity_poly.pdbx_seq_one_letter_code
_entity_poly.pdbx_strand_id
1 'polypeptide(L)'
;MVKRGSSWTERKRVMRAIPAVGVNVTTYRAYGKAGISELLGERANLARRLTAATTDSMIFLNRGDRFEARPLPIEAQFAPVFGVTVADFDGDGNEDLFLAQNFFGVDLETSRHDGGAGLMLTGDGRGGFRSLAPAVSGIAIYGQQRGSAAADFDGDGRMDLAVGQNRGQTALYRNQGGLPGVRIRLRGSRGNPHAVGATVRVRHGDRWSRLVEIHAGAGYWSQDSAVALFAATSLPTSVQVRWPDGKRQEHTWPALQKSVDVSKEGIRSAQ
;
A
#
# COMPACT_ATOMS: atom_id res chain seq x y z
N MET A 1 26.80 -11.66 -22.33
CA MET A 1 25.77 -11.48 -21.28
C MET A 1 25.26 -12.86 -20.84
N VAL A 2 25.29 -13.17 -19.55
CA VAL A 2 24.79 -14.45 -19.00
C VAL A 2 23.26 -14.38 -18.90
N LYS A 3 22.57 -15.49 -19.21
CA LYS A 3 21.13 -15.62 -19.00
C LYS A 3 20.84 -15.68 -17.49
N ARG A 4 20.56 -14.54 -16.87
CA ARG A 4 20.08 -14.46 -15.48
C ARG A 4 18.67 -13.87 -15.51
N GLY A 5 17.71 -14.58 -14.93
CA GLY A 5 16.28 -14.25 -14.95
C GLY A 5 15.44 -15.28 -15.71
N SER A 6 14.24 -15.57 -15.20
CA SER A 6 13.32 -16.61 -15.69
C SER A 6 12.91 -16.47 -17.16
N SER A 7 12.92 -15.24 -17.69
CA SER A 7 12.51 -14.97 -19.07
C SER A 7 13.49 -15.50 -20.13
N TRP A 8 14.77 -15.68 -19.79
CA TRP A 8 15.80 -16.15 -20.73
C TRP A 8 16.22 -17.61 -20.51
N THR A 9 15.86 -18.21 -19.39
CA THR A 9 16.20 -19.61 -19.09
C THR A 9 15.40 -20.59 -19.94
N GLU A 10 14.20 -20.20 -20.39
CA GLU A 10 13.30 -21.10 -21.10
C GLU A 10 13.35 -20.95 -22.63
N ARG A 11 13.96 -21.94 -23.29
CA ARG A 11 14.07 -21.96 -24.76
C ARG A 11 12.70 -21.85 -25.46
N LYS A 12 11.68 -22.61 -25.02
CA LYS A 12 10.35 -22.59 -25.66
C LYS A 12 9.68 -21.22 -25.59
N ARG A 13 9.72 -20.57 -24.42
CA ARG A 13 9.17 -19.23 -24.20
C ARG A 13 9.88 -18.19 -25.06
N VAL A 14 11.21 -18.20 -25.05
CA VAL A 14 12.02 -17.29 -25.86
C VAL A 14 11.76 -17.51 -27.35
N MET A 15 11.63 -18.75 -27.83
CA MET A 15 11.29 -19.01 -29.24
C MET A 15 9.88 -18.52 -29.62
N ARG A 16 8.91 -18.56 -28.70
CA ARG A 16 7.57 -18.02 -28.96
C ARG A 16 7.61 -16.50 -29.14
N ALA A 17 8.42 -15.80 -28.36
CA ALA A 17 8.60 -14.36 -28.46
C ALA A 17 9.57 -13.94 -29.59
N ILE A 18 10.60 -14.76 -29.85
CA ILE A 18 11.68 -14.51 -30.79
C ILE A 18 11.95 -15.81 -31.59
N PRO A 19 11.15 -16.11 -32.63
CA PRO A 19 11.25 -17.37 -33.38
C PRO A 19 12.63 -17.68 -33.96
N ALA A 20 13.39 -16.65 -34.33
CA ALA A 20 14.75 -16.77 -34.86
C ALA A 20 15.72 -17.53 -33.94
N VAL A 21 15.49 -17.48 -32.62
CA VAL A 21 16.28 -18.24 -31.64
C VAL A 21 16.17 -19.75 -31.87
N GLY A 22 15.00 -20.22 -32.30
CA GLY A 22 14.76 -21.65 -32.55
C GLY A 22 15.46 -22.17 -33.81
N VAL A 23 15.67 -21.30 -34.78
CA VAL A 23 16.42 -21.58 -36.02
C VAL A 23 17.92 -21.62 -35.73
N ASN A 24 18.42 -20.63 -34.99
CA ASN A 24 19.86 -20.46 -34.75
C ASN A 24 20.40 -21.41 -33.68
N VAL A 25 19.57 -21.82 -32.71
CA VAL A 25 19.97 -22.69 -31.60
C VAL A 25 18.99 -23.84 -31.47
N THR A 26 19.30 -24.96 -32.15
CA THR A 26 18.36 -26.06 -32.40
C THR A 26 18.22 -27.03 -31.22
N THR A 27 19.20 -27.12 -30.30
CA THR A 27 19.16 -28.04 -29.16
C THR A 27 19.06 -27.32 -27.82
N TYR A 28 18.45 -27.97 -26.81
CA TYR A 28 18.40 -27.46 -25.43
C TYR A 28 19.80 -27.27 -24.83
N ARG A 29 20.74 -28.17 -25.15
CA ARG A 29 22.13 -28.09 -24.69
C ARG A 29 22.84 -26.86 -25.26
N ALA A 30 22.69 -26.59 -26.57
CA ALA A 30 23.26 -25.40 -27.20
C ALA A 30 22.64 -24.13 -26.61
N TYR A 31 21.32 -24.13 -26.37
CA TYR A 31 20.65 -23.02 -25.72
C TYR A 31 21.17 -22.77 -24.30
N GLY A 32 21.35 -23.81 -23.47
CA GLY A 32 21.87 -23.64 -22.11
C GLY A 32 23.25 -22.98 -22.06
N LYS A 33 24.08 -23.18 -23.09
CA LYS A 33 25.42 -22.60 -23.20
C LYS A 33 25.43 -21.20 -23.84
N ALA A 34 24.49 -20.92 -24.73
CA ALA A 34 24.48 -19.69 -25.51
C ALA A 34 24.24 -18.45 -24.64
N GLY A 35 25.01 -17.38 -24.89
CA GLY A 35 24.78 -16.07 -24.29
C GLY A 35 23.63 -15.30 -24.95
N ILE A 36 23.12 -14.23 -24.31
CA ILE A 36 22.02 -13.42 -24.88
C ILE A 36 22.41 -12.80 -26.23
N SER A 37 23.65 -12.32 -26.37
CA SER A 37 24.15 -11.75 -27.63
C SER A 37 24.17 -12.77 -28.76
N GLU A 38 24.53 -14.02 -28.47
CA GLU A 38 24.54 -15.13 -29.44
C GLU A 38 23.12 -15.54 -29.85
N LEU A 39 22.17 -15.52 -28.91
CA LEU A 39 20.76 -15.76 -29.22
C LEU A 39 20.14 -14.68 -30.12
N LEU A 40 20.49 -13.41 -29.88
CA LEU A 40 19.91 -12.28 -30.58
C LEU A 40 20.63 -11.93 -31.88
N GLY A 41 21.90 -12.34 -32.04
CA GLY A 41 22.75 -11.96 -33.17
C GLY A 41 22.84 -10.44 -33.33
N GLU A 42 22.84 -9.97 -34.58
CA GLU A 42 22.87 -8.53 -34.92
C GLU A 42 21.74 -7.70 -34.28
N ARG A 43 20.62 -8.33 -33.91
CA ARG A 43 19.52 -7.63 -33.22
C ARG A 43 19.92 -7.14 -31.83
N ALA A 44 20.95 -7.73 -31.22
CA ALA A 44 21.50 -7.23 -29.97
C ALA A 44 22.04 -5.79 -30.11
N ASN A 45 22.57 -5.43 -31.28
CA ASN A 45 23.13 -4.10 -31.56
C ASN A 45 22.05 -3.02 -31.69
N LEU A 46 20.81 -3.42 -31.98
CA LEU A 46 19.65 -2.53 -32.09
C LEU A 46 18.92 -2.35 -30.74
N ALA A 47 19.24 -3.15 -29.73
CA ALA A 47 18.50 -3.20 -28.48
C ALA A 47 18.96 -2.11 -27.50
N ARG A 48 18.01 -1.28 -27.02
CA ARG A 48 18.27 -0.39 -25.88
C ARG A 48 18.47 -1.24 -24.62
N ARG A 49 19.61 -1.05 -23.96
CA ARG A 49 19.90 -1.71 -22.68
C ARG A 49 19.39 -0.86 -21.52
N LEU A 50 18.53 -1.45 -20.70
CA LEU A 50 18.07 -0.89 -19.43
C LEU A 50 18.53 -1.80 -18.30
N THR A 51 18.69 -1.24 -17.10
CA THR A 51 19.00 -2.00 -15.88
C THR A 51 17.99 -1.64 -14.82
N ALA A 52 17.43 -2.63 -14.13
CA ALA A 52 16.64 -2.42 -12.93
C ALA A 52 17.61 -2.15 -11.77
N ALA A 53 17.49 -0.98 -11.13
CA ALA A 53 18.36 -0.59 -10.03
C ALA A 53 18.05 -1.38 -8.74
N THR A 54 16.79 -1.77 -8.56
CA THR A 54 16.30 -2.60 -7.45
C THR A 54 14.97 -3.24 -7.85
N THR A 55 14.60 -4.32 -7.15
CA THR A 55 13.29 -4.96 -7.21
C THR A 55 12.63 -5.02 -5.84
N ASP A 56 13.21 -4.37 -4.82
CA ASP A 56 12.72 -4.47 -3.46
C ASP A 56 11.46 -3.60 -3.27
N SER A 57 10.55 -4.05 -2.41
CA SER A 57 9.49 -3.22 -1.85
C SER A 57 10.14 -2.20 -0.91
N MET A 58 9.95 -0.91 -1.17
CA MET A 58 10.64 0.19 -0.47
C MET A 58 9.66 1.26 0.01
N ILE A 59 10.09 2.03 1.00
CA ILE A 59 9.56 3.36 1.29
C ILE A 59 10.50 4.42 0.76
N PHE A 60 9.94 5.56 0.38
CA PHE A 60 10.69 6.75 -0.06
C PHE A 60 10.34 7.92 0.85
N LEU A 61 11.27 8.27 1.73
CA LEU A 61 11.08 9.35 2.70
C LEU A 61 11.46 10.67 2.03
N ASN A 62 10.49 11.57 1.89
CA ASN A 62 10.74 12.91 1.37
C ASN A 62 11.55 13.73 2.40
N ARG A 63 12.76 14.15 2.03
CA ARG A 63 13.64 14.99 2.86
C ARG A 63 13.64 16.47 2.42
N GLY A 64 12.69 16.85 1.56
CA GLY A 64 12.56 18.18 0.97
C GLY A 64 13.24 18.25 -0.40
N ASP A 65 14.55 18.02 -0.44
CA ASP A 65 15.37 18.12 -1.66
C ASP A 65 15.55 16.78 -2.40
N ARG A 66 15.32 15.67 -1.71
CA ARG A 66 15.49 14.31 -2.24
C ARG A 66 14.54 13.33 -1.58
N PHE A 67 14.44 12.14 -2.19
CA PHE A 67 13.86 10.97 -1.56
C PHE A 67 14.95 10.06 -1.01
N GLU A 68 14.86 9.73 0.28
CA GLU A 68 15.68 8.70 0.89
C GLU A 68 14.95 7.35 0.75
N ALA A 69 15.48 6.47 -0.09
CA ALA A 69 14.95 5.13 -0.29
C ALA A 69 15.37 4.20 0.87
N ARG A 70 14.43 3.46 1.42
CA ARG A 70 14.70 2.41 2.41
C ARG A 70 13.92 1.15 2.06
N PRO A 71 14.57 -0.02 1.98
CA PRO A 71 13.84 -1.27 1.80
C PRO A 71 12.95 -1.55 3.02
N LEU A 72 11.77 -2.07 2.76
CA LEU A 72 10.92 -2.67 3.80
C LEU A 72 11.57 -3.96 4.33
N PRO A 73 11.13 -4.49 5.49
CA PRO A 73 11.61 -5.75 6.03
C PRO A 73 11.59 -6.89 5.01
N ILE A 74 12.40 -7.93 5.26
CA ILE A 74 12.62 -9.04 4.31
C ILE A 74 11.31 -9.77 3.95
N GLU A 75 10.35 -9.80 4.86
CA GLU A 75 9.03 -10.40 4.67
C GLU A 75 8.21 -9.69 3.59
N ALA A 76 8.44 -8.39 3.38
CA ALA A 76 7.82 -7.63 2.29
C ALA A 76 8.40 -7.99 0.91
N GLN A 77 9.48 -8.79 0.87
CA GLN A 77 10.17 -9.24 -0.35
C GLN A 77 9.78 -10.67 -0.74
N PHE A 78 9.11 -11.42 0.14
CA PHE A 78 8.79 -12.85 -0.08
C PHE A 78 7.80 -13.09 -1.21
N ALA A 79 6.91 -12.13 -1.48
CA ALA A 79 5.93 -12.21 -2.55
C ALA A 79 5.64 -10.82 -3.12
N PRO A 80 5.28 -10.72 -4.41
CA PRO A 80 4.89 -9.46 -5.02
C PRO A 80 3.75 -8.79 -4.26
N VAL A 81 3.89 -7.48 -4.04
CA VAL A 81 2.89 -6.63 -3.38
C VAL A 81 2.05 -5.94 -4.46
N PHE A 82 0.73 -6.11 -4.40
CA PHE A 82 -0.22 -5.50 -5.34
C PHE A 82 -0.95 -4.31 -4.72
N GLY A 83 -1.27 -4.37 -3.43
CA GLY A 83 -1.91 -3.30 -2.68
C GLY A 83 -1.08 -2.90 -1.49
N VAL A 84 -1.00 -1.60 -1.22
CA VAL A 84 -0.45 -1.03 0.01
C VAL A 84 -1.55 -0.20 0.63
N THR A 85 -1.92 -0.52 1.85
CA THR A 85 -2.87 0.25 2.66
C THR A 85 -2.10 0.87 3.82
N VAL A 86 -2.25 2.18 3.99
CA VAL A 86 -1.57 2.97 5.03
C VAL A 86 -2.60 3.43 6.03
N ALA A 87 -2.49 2.98 7.27
CA ALA A 87 -3.38 3.40 8.35
C ALA A 87 -2.73 3.18 9.71
N ASP A 88 -3.24 3.83 10.74
CA ASP A 88 -2.81 3.63 12.13
C ASP A 88 -3.65 2.47 12.71
N PHE A 89 -3.12 1.25 12.63
CA PHE A 89 -3.86 0.03 12.99
C PHE A 89 -3.75 -0.25 14.49
N ASP A 90 -2.65 0.09 15.15
CA ASP A 90 -2.52 -0.08 16.61
C ASP A 90 -3.05 1.14 17.41
N GLY A 91 -3.29 2.28 16.76
CA GLY A 91 -3.84 3.48 17.37
C GLY A 91 -2.82 4.29 18.15
N ASP A 92 -1.52 4.14 17.87
CA ASP A 92 -0.42 4.83 18.55
C ASP A 92 -0.11 6.23 17.97
N GLY A 93 -0.68 6.54 16.80
CA GLY A 93 -0.52 7.81 16.08
C GLY A 93 0.51 7.78 14.96
N ASN A 94 1.22 6.67 14.78
CA ASN A 94 2.12 6.40 13.67
C ASN A 94 1.37 5.67 12.55
N GLU A 95 1.94 5.71 11.34
CA GLU A 95 1.37 5.00 10.20
C GLU A 95 1.93 3.59 10.12
N ASP A 96 1.03 2.61 10.04
CA ASP A 96 1.31 1.21 9.77
C ASP A 96 0.98 0.89 8.31
N LEU A 97 1.44 -0.27 7.85
CA LEU A 97 1.20 -0.75 6.49
C LEU A 97 0.58 -2.14 6.50
N PHE A 98 -0.44 -2.32 5.68
CA PHE A 98 -0.83 -3.64 5.21
C PHE A 98 -0.41 -3.82 3.74
N LEU A 99 0.30 -4.91 3.44
CA LEU A 99 0.70 -5.28 2.09
C LEU A 99 -0.11 -6.47 1.58
N ALA A 100 -0.91 -6.23 0.54
CA ALA A 100 -1.63 -7.26 -0.18
C ALA A 100 -0.67 -8.02 -1.11
N GLN A 101 -0.39 -9.28 -0.78
CA GLN A 101 0.64 -10.10 -1.43
C GLN A 101 0.09 -11.19 -2.34
N ASN A 102 1.03 -11.83 -3.04
CA ASN A 102 0.88 -13.04 -3.86
C ASN A 102 0.51 -12.85 -5.33
N PHE A 103 1.09 -13.72 -6.16
CA PHE A 103 0.82 -13.80 -7.59
C PHE A 103 0.82 -15.24 -8.12
N PHE A 104 -0.35 -15.73 -8.52
CA PHE A 104 -0.58 -17.05 -9.08
C PHE A 104 -0.69 -17.04 -10.62
N GLY A 105 -0.65 -15.86 -11.25
CA GLY A 105 -0.83 -15.68 -12.70
C GLY A 105 0.43 -16.02 -13.50
N VAL A 106 1.03 -17.16 -13.17
CA VAL A 106 2.29 -17.65 -13.74
C VAL A 106 2.02 -18.74 -14.78
N ASP A 107 2.99 -18.99 -15.65
CA ASP A 107 2.94 -20.14 -16.57
C ASP A 107 3.07 -21.48 -15.83
N LEU A 108 2.80 -22.60 -16.50
CA LEU A 108 2.79 -23.94 -15.89
C LEU A 108 4.13 -24.37 -15.27
N GLU A 109 5.23 -23.82 -15.78
CA GLU A 109 6.59 -24.21 -15.38
C GLU A 109 7.14 -23.31 -14.26
N THR A 110 6.51 -22.14 -14.05
CA THR A 110 6.86 -21.20 -13.01
C THR A 110 6.02 -21.46 -11.77
N SER A 111 6.67 -21.71 -10.63
CA SER A 111 5.96 -21.79 -9.35
C SER A 111 5.27 -20.47 -9.01
N ARG A 112 4.12 -20.57 -8.36
CA ARG A 112 3.40 -19.39 -7.87
C ARG A 112 4.29 -18.58 -6.93
N HIS A 113 4.07 -17.28 -6.91
CA HIS A 113 4.68 -16.39 -5.92
C HIS A 113 3.70 -16.28 -4.75
N ASP A 114 3.64 -17.33 -3.92
CA ASP A 114 2.63 -17.52 -2.87
C ASP A 114 3.21 -17.58 -1.46
N GLY A 115 4.41 -17.02 -1.27
CA GLY A 115 5.09 -16.95 0.03
C GLY A 115 4.51 -15.90 1.00
N GLY A 116 3.53 -15.10 0.58
CA GLY A 116 2.90 -14.08 1.40
C GLY A 116 1.64 -14.58 2.11
N ALA A 117 1.39 -14.05 3.31
CA ALA A 117 0.18 -14.30 4.09
C ALA A 117 -0.67 -13.04 4.29
N GLY A 118 -0.32 -11.94 3.61
CA GLY A 118 -0.85 -10.61 3.91
C GLY A 118 -0.04 -10.05 5.07
N LEU A 119 0.75 -9.02 4.78
CA LEU A 119 1.78 -8.59 5.70
C LEU A 119 1.36 -7.31 6.41
N MET A 120 1.20 -7.39 7.73
CA MET A 120 1.05 -6.21 8.58
C MET A 120 2.42 -5.75 9.07
N LEU A 121 2.68 -4.45 8.96
CA LEU A 121 3.91 -3.80 9.41
C LEU A 121 3.57 -2.65 10.36
N THR A 122 4.06 -2.67 11.59
CA THR A 122 3.91 -1.54 12.53
C THR A 122 4.99 -0.49 12.26
N GLY A 123 4.61 0.78 12.18
CA GLY A 123 5.52 1.90 11.94
C GLY A 123 6.04 2.54 13.23
N ASP A 124 7.25 3.12 13.18
CA ASP A 124 7.84 3.86 14.31
C ASP A 124 7.67 5.39 14.19
N GLY A 125 6.93 5.86 13.19
CA GLY A 125 6.75 7.29 12.86
C GLY A 125 7.98 7.98 12.24
N ARG A 126 9.11 7.27 12.07
CA ARG A 126 10.39 7.78 11.54
C ARG A 126 10.81 7.05 10.25
N GLY A 127 9.91 6.23 9.71
CA GLY A 127 10.13 5.41 8.51
C GLY A 127 10.87 4.11 8.80
N GLY A 128 10.84 3.63 10.05
CA GLY A 128 11.13 2.25 10.40
C GLY A 128 9.84 1.45 10.46
N PHE A 129 9.88 0.21 9.97
CA PHE A 129 8.74 -0.70 9.97
C PHE A 129 9.17 -2.06 10.50
N ARG A 130 8.30 -2.69 11.28
CA ARG A 130 8.50 -4.04 11.83
C ARG A 130 7.38 -4.96 11.39
N SER A 131 7.74 -6.12 10.86
CA SER A 131 6.79 -7.16 10.48
C SER A 131 6.07 -7.76 11.69
N LEU A 132 4.76 -7.98 11.56
CA LEU A 132 3.99 -8.81 12.48
C LEU A 132 3.74 -10.18 11.86
N ALA A 133 4.08 -11.23 12.60
CA ALA A 133 3.72 -12.59 12.21
C ALA A 133 2.19 -12.76 12.17
N PRO A 134 1.64 -13.65 11.31
CA PRO A 134 0.20 -13.90 11.23
C PRO A 134 -0.49 -14.21 12.57
N ALA A 135 0.21 -14.93 13.46
CA ALA A 135 -0.31 -15.26 14.79
C ALA A 135 -0.45 -14.03 15.72
N VAL A 136 0.30 -12.96 15.44
CA VAL A 136 0.26 -11.71 16.21
C VAL A 136 -0.70 -10.71 15.57
N SER A 137 -0.66 -10.55 14.25
CA SER A 137 -1.55 -9.63 13.52
C SER A 137 -2.99 -10.14 13.41
N GLY A 138 -3.19 -11.47 13.50
CA GLY A 138 -4.46 -12.12 13.20
C GLY A 138 -4.77 -12.21 11.70
N ILE A 139 -3.85 -11.78 10.83
CA ILE A 139 -4.03 -11.79 9.37
C ILE A 139 -3.29 -12.97 8.76
N ALA A 140 -4.04 -13.87 8.12
CA ALA A 140 -3.52 -15.08 7.47
C ALA A 140 -4.26 -15.35 6.15
N ILE A 141 -3.95 -14.55 5.12
CA ILE A 141 -4.55 -14.64 3.78
C ILE A 141 -3.55 -15.30 2.83
N TYR A 142 -3.61 -16.62 2.68
CA TYR A 142 -2.70 -17.33 1.77
C TYR A 142 -3.10 -17.26 0.28
N GLY A 143 -4.28 -16.71 -0.02
CA GLY A 143 -4.75 -16.56 -1.40
C GLY A 143 -4.06 -15.41 -2.15
N GLN A 144 -4.54 -15.16 -3.37
CA GLN A 144 -4.02 -14.09 -4.22
C GLN A 144 -4.69 -12.76 -3.87
N GLN A 145 -4.06 -11.98 -2.99
CA GLN A 145 -4.60 -10.72 -2.49
C GLN A 145 -4.49 -9.61 -3.55
N ARG A 146 -5.44 -8.67 -3.55
CA ARG A 146 -5.52 -7.56 -4.51
C ARG A 146 -5.82 -6.24 -3.82
N GLY A 147 -7.01 -5.68 -4.08
CA GLY A 147 -7.42 -4.44 -3.45
C GLY A 147 -7.53 -4.62 -1.95
N SER A 148 -7.06 -3.62 -1.22
CA SER A 148 -7.20 -3.53 0.23
C SER A 148 -7.66 -2.13 0.58
N ALA A 149 -8.51 -2.03 1.61
CA ALA A 149 -9.09 -0.79 2.06
C ALA A 149 -9.18 -0.76 3.58
N ALA A 150 -8.84 0.39 4.18
CA ALA A 150 -8.95 0.64 5.60
C ALA A 150 -10.15 1.54 5.92
N ALA A 151 -10.90 1.18 6.97
CA ALA A 151 -12.01 1.97 7.48
C ALA A 151 -12.31 1.56 8.93
N ASP A 152 -12.80 2.49 9.75
CA ASP A 152 -13.53 2.13 10.98
C ASP A 152 -14.95 1.69 10.58
N PHE A 153 -15.08 0.41 10.25
CA PHE A 153 -16.25 -0.18 9.59
C PHE A 153 -17.40 -0.37 10.57
N ASP A 154 -17.11 -0.84 11.77
CA ASP A 154 -18.12 -1.06 12.81
C ASP A 154 -18.37 0.17 13.70
N GLY A 155 -17.57 1.22 13.56
CA GLY A 155 -17.72 2.49 14.27
C GLY A 155 -17.20 2.47 15.69
N ASP A 156 -16.39 1.48 16.06
CA ASP A 156 -15.78 1.37 17.39
C ASP A 156 -14.55 2.28 17.59
N GLY A 157 -14.12 2.96 16.52
CA GLY A 157 -13.00 3.89 16.53
C GLY A 157 -11.64 3.22 16.31
N ARG A 158 -11.59 1.94 15.94
CA ARG A 158 -10.36 1.26 15.51
C ARG A 158 -10.35 1.13 14.00
N MET A 159 -9.16 1.06 13.42
CA MET A 159 -9.04 0.86 11.98
C MET A 159 -9.23 -0.61 11.63
N ASP A 160 -10.26 -0.91 10.84
CA ASP A 160 -10.49 -2.23 10.23
C ASP A 160 -9.89 -2.31 8.83
N LEU A 161 -9.76 -3.54 8.32
CA LEU A 161 -9.17 -3.82 7.01
C LEU A 161 -10.07 -4.75 6.19
N ALA A 162 -10.41 -4.34 4.98
CA ALA A 162 -11.01 -5.20 3.97
C ALA A 162 -9.97 -5.58 2.90
N VAL A 163 -9.91 -6.85 2.51
CA VAL A 163 -8.97 -7.36 1.50
C VAL A 163 -9.71 -8.22 0.49
N GLY A 164 -9.64 -7.81 -0.77
CA GLY A 164 -10.12 -8.58 -1.91
C GLY A 164 -9.11 -9.63 -2.36
N GLN A 165 -9.61 -10.74 -2.89
CA GLN A 165 -8.80 -11.83 -3.42
C GLN A 165 -9.24 -12.20 -4.83
N ASN A 166 -8.29 -12.46 -5.71
CA ASN A 166 -8.60 -13.08 -7.00
C ASN A 166 -9.02 -14.54 -6.78
N ARG A 167 -10.21 -14.90 -7.25
CA ARG A 167 -10.81 -16.25 -7.08
C ARG A 167 -10.86 -16.71 -5.62
N GLY A 168 -10.96 -15.76 -4.69
CA GLY A 168 -11.13 -16.01 -3.27
C GLY A 168 -12.23 -15.12 -2.70
N GLN A 169 -12.58 -15.35 -1.44
CA GLN A 169 -13.55 -14.51 -0.75
C GLN A 169 -12.90 -13.19 -0.30
N THR A 170 -13.62 -12.09 -0.41
CA THR A 170 -13.23 -10.86 0.28
C THR A 170 -13.25 -11.11 1.79
N ALA A 171 -12.17 -10.76 2.46
CA ALA A 171 -12.05 -10.88 3.91
C ALA A 171 -12.17 -9.49 4.55
N LEU A 172 -12.95 -9.41 5.63
CA LEU A 172 -13.02 -8.24 6.50
C LEU A 172 -12.40 -8.61 7.85
N TYR A 173 -11.37 -7.87 8.24
CA TYR A 173 -10.67 -7.99 9.50
C TYR A 173 -11.11 -6.84 10.38
N ARG A 174 -11.95 -7.15 11.37
CA ARG A 174 -12.31 -6.22 12.43
C ARG A 174 -11.19 -6.16 13.45
N ASN A 175 -10.69 -4.98 13.72
CA ASN A 175 -9.59 -4.77 14.63
C ASN A 175 -10.09 -4.80 16.09
N GLN A 176 -9.50 -5.68 16.88
CA GLN A 176 -9.86 -5.87 18.29
C GLN A 176 -8.70 -5.52 19.23
N GLY A 177 -7.51 -5.22 18.71
CA GLY A 177 -6.29 -5.01 19.49
C GLY A 177 -5.84 -3.55 19.58
N GLY A 178 -6.17 -2.73 18.57
CA GLY A 178 -5.78 -1.32 18.53
C GLY A 178 -6.49 -0.45 19.55
N LEU A 179 -5.92 0.72 19.82
CA LEU A 179 -6.54 1.74 20.66
C LEU A 179 -7.59 2.53 19.87
N PRO A 180 -8.80 2.74 20.41
CA PRO A 180 -9.80 3.59 19.76
C PRO A 180 -9.34 5.04 19.61
N GLY A 181 -9.55 5.59 18.42
CA GLY A 181 -9.26 6.97 18.06
C GLY A 181 -10.47 7.88 18.01
N VAL A 182 -10.29 9.05 17.37
CA VAL A 182 -11.36 9.97 17.01
C VAL A 182 -11.54 10.06 15.50
N ARG A 183 -12.79 10.20 15.08
CA ARG A 183 -13.20 10.21 13.68
C ARG A 183 -13.51 11.61 13.20
N ILE A 184 -13.09 11.92 11.99
CA ILE A 184 -13.38 13.19 11.34
C ILE A 184 -13.89 12.91 9.93
N ARG A 185 -15.13 13.31 9.69
CA ARG A 185 -15.72 13.28 8.36
C ARG A 185 -15.79 14.69 7.80
N LEU A 186 -15.12 14.92 6.68
CA LEU A 186 -15.24 16.20 5.98
C LEU A 186 -16.49 16.21 5.10
N ARG A 187 -17.23 17.32 5.14
CA ARG A 187 -18.40 17.60 4.30
C ARG A 187 -18.02 18.70 3.33
N GLY A 188 -17.71 18.30 2.10
CA GLY A 188 -17.33 19.21 1.02
C GLY A 188 -18.52 19.75 0.22
N SER A 189 -18.22 20.38 -0.90
CA SER A 189 -19.22 20.95 -1.81
C SER A 189 -19.96 19.86 -2.61
N ARG A 190 -21.05 20.21 -3.30
CA ARG A 190 -21.84 19.27 -4.14
C ARG A 190 -20.99 18.49 -5.15
N GLY A 191 -19.96 19.10 -5.74
CA GLY A 191 -19.07 18.46 -6.72
C GLY A 191 -17.93 17.64 -6.09
N ASN A 192 -17.69 17.79 -4.79
CA ASN A 192 -16.67 17.04 -4.06
C ASN A 192 -17.15 16.83 -2.61
N PRO A 193 -18.16 15.97 -2.39
CA PRO A 193 -18.88 15.87 -1.11
C PRO A 193 -18.00 15.32 0.02
N HIS A 194 -16.95 14.59 -0.31
CA HIS A 194 -16.01 13.99 0.65
C HIS A 194 -14.77 14.88 0.87
N ALA A 195 -14.72 16.06 0.21
CA ALA A 195 -13.60 16.99 0.27
C ALA A 195 -12.25 16.34 -0.10
N VAL A 196 -12.22 15.50 -1.13
CA VAL A 196 -10.99 14.92 -1.69
C VAL A 196 -9.98 16.03 -2.03
N GLY A 197 -8.72 15.85 -1.63
CA GLY A 197 -7.63 16.82 -1.69
C GLY A 197 -7.54 17.74 -0.47
N ALA A 198 -8.46 17.65 0.49
CA ALA A 198 -8.35 18.36 1.75
C ALA A 198 -7.33 17.68 2.66
N THR A 199 -6.62 18.47 3.47
CA THR A 199 -5.75 17.95 4.52
C THR A 199 -6.31 18.29 5.90
N VAL A 200 -6.30 17.33 6.81
CA VAL A 200 -6.81 17.46 8.18
C VAL A 200 -5.78 17.01 9.20
N ARG A 201 -5.73 17.69 10.34
CA ARG A 201 -4.96 17.29 11.52
C ARG A 201 -5.69 17.72 12.80
N VAL A 202 -5.40 17.02 13.90
CA VAL A 202 -6.05 17.19 15.19
C VAL A 202 -5.04 17.68 16.21
N ARG A 203 -5.46 18.59 17.08
CA ARG A 203 -4.65 19.08 18.18
C ARG A 203 -5.03 18.39 19.48
N HIS A 204 -4.04 17.84 20.17
CA HIS A 204 -4.14 17.16 21.45
C HIS A 204 -3.27 17.93 22.47
N GLY A 205 -3.90 18.78 23.28
CA GLY A 205 -3.19 19.77 24.10
C GLY A 205 -2.37 20.73 23.22
N ASP A 206 -1.05 20.70 23.35
CA ASP A 206 -0.13 21.54 22.57
C ASP A 206 0.48 20.87 21.34
N ARG A 207 0.14 19.60 21.08
CA ARG A 207 0.72 18.83 19.97
C ARG A 207 -0.30 18.66 18.85
N TRP A 208 0.18 18.82 17.62
CA TRP A 208 -0.56 18.40 16.43
C TRP A 208 -0.29 16.92 16.14
N SER A 209 -1.32 16.21 15.71
CA SER A 209 -1.20 14.91 15.07
C SER A 209 -0.46 15.03 13.74
N ARG A 210 -0.20 13.88 13.10
CA ARG A 210 0.15 13.83 11.68
C ARG A 210 -0.91 14.56 10.83
N LEU A 211 -0.48 15.02 9.66
CA LEU A 211 -1.35 15.60 8.64
C LEU A 211 -1.88 14.47 7.75
N VAL A 212 -3.19 14.39 7.57
CA VAL A 212 -3.85 13.38 6.74
C VAL A 212 -4.48 14.05 5.54
N GLU A 213 -4.21 13.54 4.34
CA GLU A 213 -4.93 13.96 3.14
C GLU A 213 -6.11 13.03 2.87
N ILE A 214 -7.30 13.60 2.68
CA ILE A 214 -8.46 12.86 2.19
C ILE A 214 -8.27 12.65 0.70
N HIS A 215 -8.04 11.40 0.30
CA HIS A 215 -7.80 11.05 -1.09
C HIS A 215 -8.92 10.19 -1.67
N ALA A 216 -8.91 10.02 -2.99
CA ALA A 216 -9.77 9.05 -3.68
C ALA A 216 -8.89 8.00 -4.36
N GLY A 217 -9.19 6.74 -4.09
CA GLY A 217 -8.39 5.60 -4.54
C GLY A 217 -7.25 5.26 -3.57
N ALA A 218 -7.15 3.99 -3.22
CA ALA A 218 -6.07 3.41 -2.42
C ALA A 218 -5.81 1.99 -2.93
N GLY A 219 -4.63 1.43 -2.66
CA GLY A 219 -4.30 0.05 -3.07
C GLY A 219 -4.59 -0.28 -4.55
N TYR A 220 -4.80 -1.56 -4.83
CA TYR A 220 -5.13 -2.04 -6.18
C TYR A 220 -6.65 -2.02 -6.43
N TRP A 221 -7.14 -1.03 -7.17
CA TRP A 221 -8.58 -0.87 -7.48
C TRP A 221 -9.47 -0.86 -6.23
N SER A 222 -9.00 -0.23 -5.15
CA SER A 222 -9.73 -0.08 -3.90
C SER A 222 -9.78 1.39 -3.46
N GLN A 223 -10.44 1.65 -2.34
CA GLN A 223 -10.57 2.98 -1.77
C GLN A 223 -10.71 2.87 -0.25
N ASP A 224 -9.83 3.55 0.48
CA ASP A 224 -9.97 3.74 1.92
C ASP A 224 -11.15 4.65 2.25
N SER A 225 -11.61 4.61 3.49
CA SER A 225 -12.65 5.52 3.96
C SER A 225 -12.22 6.98 3.83
N ALA A 226 -13.14 7.84 3.38
CA ALA A 226 -12.95 9.29 3.43
C ALA A 226 -13.11 9.86 4.87
N VAL A 227 -13.48 9.03 5.84
CA VAL A 227 -13.49 9.39 7.26
C VAL A 227 -12.10 9.14 7.82
N ALA A 228 -11.41 10.21 8.22
CA ALA A 228 -10.10 10.11 8.84
C ALA A 228 -10.23 9.66 10.30
N LEU A 229 -9.40 8.69 10.70
CA LEU A 229 -9.27 8.23 12.07
C LEU A 229 -7.90 8.68 12.62
N PHE A 230 -7.90 9.24 13.83
CA PHE A 230 -6.70 9.72 14.51
C PHE A 230 -6.58 9.08 15.88
N ALA A 231 -5.37 8.65 16.25
CA ALA A 231 -5.08 8.23 17.62
C ALA A 231 -5.53 9.27 18.65
N ALA A 232 -6.20 8.80 19.70
CA ALA A 232 -6.74 9.64 20.76
C ALA A 232 -5.88 9.56 22.05
N THR A 233 -4.58 9.79 21.93
CA THR A 233 -3.63 9.71 23.06
C THR A 233 -3.95 10.67 24.21
N SER A 234 -4.71 11.74 23.92
CA SER A 234 -5.37 12.60 24.90
C SER A 234 -6.61 13.25 24.28
N LEU A 235 -7.39 14.02 25.05
CA LEU A 235 -8.60 14.66 24.52
C LEU A 235 -8.25 15.65 23.39
N PRO A 236 -8.94 15.58 22.24
CA PRO A 236 -8.78 16.57 21.18
C PRO A 236 -9.26 17.94 21.65
N THR A 237 -8.59 18.98 21.18
CA THR A 237 -8.85 20.39 21.55
C THR A 237 -9.27 21.22 20.34
N SER A 238 -8.67 20.97 19.17
CA SER A 238 -9.07 21.57 17.91
C SER A 238 -8.81 20.65 16.71
N VAL A 239 -9.47 20.93 15.60
CA VAL A 239 -9.21 20.34 14.30
C VAL A 239 -8.87 21.44 13.32
N GLN A 240 -7.82 21.23 12.53
CA GLN A 240 -7.46 22.12 11.43
C GLN A 240 -7.70 21.41 10.10
N VAL A 241 -8.39 22.09 9.20
CA VAL A 241 -8.66 21.63 7.83
C VAL A 241 -8.10 22.66 6.85
N ARG A 242 -7.32 22.19 5.88
CA ARG A 242 -7.06 22.93 4.64
C ARG A 242 -7.92 22.29 3.56
N TRP A 243 -8.87 23.05 3.04
CA TRP A 243 -9.79 22.61 1.99
C TRP A 243 -9.08 22.51 0.63
N PRO A 244 -9.70 21.82 -0.36
CA PRO A 244 -9.10 21.66 -1.70
C PRO A 244 -8.87 22.98 -2.43
N ASP A 245 -9.62 24.03 -2.10
CA ASP A 245 -9.44 25.39 -2.63
C ASP A 245 -8.30 26.18 -1.94
N GLY A 246 -7.60 25.56 -0.99
CA GLY A 246 -6.49 26.15 -0.24
C GLY A 246 -6.91 26.91 1.03
N LYS A 247 -8.21 27.16 1.26
CA LYS A 247 -8.68 27.84 2.47
C LYS A 247 -8.37 27.00 3.70
N ARG A 248 -7.83 27.63 4.75
CA ARG A 248 -7.56 26.98 6.04
C ARG A 248 -8.61 27.41 7.07
N GLN A 249 -9.11 26.46 7.84
CA GLN A 249 -10.01 26.69 8.97
C GLN A 249 -9.55 25.86 10.15
N GLU A 250 -9.75 26.41 11.35
CA GLU A 250 -9.56 25.70 12.61
C GLU A 250 -10.85 25.82 13.42
N HIS A 251 -11.27 24.70 13.99
CA HIS A 251 -12.47 24.63 14.81
C HIS A 251 -12.13 24.02 16.16
N THR A 252 -12.68 24.59 17.23
CA THR A 252 -12.63 23.99 18.56
C THR A 252 -13.33 22.64 18.53
N TRP A 253 -12.70 21.63 19.12
CA TRP A 253 -13.28 20.31 19.21
C TRP A 253 -14.47 20.31 20.18
N PRO A 254 -15.65 19.81 19.80
CA PRO A 254 -16.79 19.74 20.71
C PRO A 254 -16.51 18.76 21.86
N ALA A 255 -16.81 19.18 23.10
CA ALA A 255 -16.51 18.40 24.29
C ALA A 255 -17.12 16.99 24.24
N LEU A 256 -16.34 16.00 24.69
CA LEU A 256 -16.72 14.59 24.83
C LEU A 256 -17.11 13.86 23.52
N GLN A 257 -16.88 14.47 22.35
CA GLN A 257 -17.17 13.83 21.07
C GLN A 257 -16.01 12.95 20.60
N LYS A 258 -16.35 11.73 20.16
CA LYS A 258 -15.42 10.80 19.50
C LYS A 258 -15.46 10.89 17.97
N SER A 259 -16.48 11.54 17.43
CA SER A 259 -16.71 11.66 15.98
C SER A 259 -17.31 13.01 15.65
N VAL A 260 -16.77 13.67 14.63
CA VAL A 260 -17.23 14.99 14.19
C VAL A 260 -17.37 15.06 12.68
N ASP A 261 -18.41 15.78 12.24
CA ASP A 261 -18.58 16.23 10.86
C ASP A 261 -18.05 17.67 10.78
N VAL A 262 -17.14 17.95 9.84
CA VAL A 262 -16.58 19.29 9.61
C VAL A 262 -16.92 19.76 8.20
N SER A 263 -17.49 20.95 8.07
CA SER A 263 -17.77 21.63 6.80
C SER A 263 -17.20 23.05 6.82
N LYS A 264 -17.31 23.79 5.71
CA LYS A 264 -16.87 25.20 5.69
C LYS A 264 -17.72 26.09 6.59
N GLU A 265 -18.94 25.67 6.87
CA GLU A 265 -19.93 26.36 7.70
C GLU A 265 -19.72 26.10 9.19
N GLY A 266 -19.04 25.00 9.58
CA GLY A 266 -18.75 24.72 10.97
C GLY A 266 -18.43 23.26 11.29
N ILE A 267 -18.37 22.96 12.59
CA ILE A 267 -18.16 21.62 13.15
C ILE A 267 -19.40 21.19 13.93
N ARG A 268 -19.76 19.91 13.84
CA ARG A 268 -20.85 19.32 14.63
C ARG A 268 -20.49 17.89 15.04
N SER A 269 -21.14 17.37 16.07
CA SER A 269 -21.05 15.93 16.38
C SER A 269 -21.57 15.12 15.19
N ALA A 270 -20.88 14.04 14.88
CA ALA A 270 -21.39 13.07 13.93
C ALA A 270 -22.35 12.12 14.65
N GLN A 271 -23.52 11.87 14.04
CA GLN A 271 -24.39 10.76 14.43
C GLN A 271 -23.79 9.43 13.97
#